data_AF-A0AAW3RHJ5-F1
#
_entry.id   AF-A0AAW3RHJ5-F1
#
_cell.length_a   1.000
_cell.length_b   1.000
_cell.length_c   1.000
_cell.angle_alpha   90.00
_cell.angle_beta   90.00
_cell.angle_gamma   90.00
#
_symmetry.space_group_name_H-M   'P 1'
#
loop_
_entity.id
_entity.type
_entity.pdbx_description
1 polymer ?
#
loop_
_entity_poly.entity_id
_entity_poly.type
_entity_poly.pdbx_seq_one_letter_code
_entity_poly.pdbx_strand_id
1 'polypeptide(L)'
;MKIVKNYLYNVGYNVLILLTPLLTVPYISRVLGPTGVGINATTNSVITYFLLAGTVGITIYGNREIAFIRENKSRMSQTFWEIEFLQITTITLAYVAFVIFLYFQNSLKIYFFYQSFYIIAGAFDISWFFMGLEDFKKKLF
;
A
#
# COMPACT_ATOMS: atom_id res chain seq x y z
N MET A 1 24.38 16.49 -7.41
CA MET A 1 22.99 17.00 -7.51
C MET A 1 21.91 15.91 -7.71
N LYS A 2 22.15 14.63 -7.39
CA LYS A 2 21.12 13.56 -7.48
C LYS A 2 20.09 13.65 -6.34
N ILE A 3 20.52 14.01 -5.13
CA ILE A 3 19.67 14.06 -3.93
C ILE A 3 18.57 15.12 -4.05
N VAL A 4 18.92 16.36 -4.44
CA VAL A 4 17.94 17.46 -4.61
C VAL A 4 16.88 17.12 -5.68
N LYS A 5 17.29 16.44 -6.75
CA LYS A 5 16.37 16.02 -7.81
C LYS A 5 15.42 14.92 -7.33
N ASN A 6 15.91 13.92 -6.59
CA ASN A 6 15.07 12.88 -5.98
C ASN A 6 14.11 13.45 -4.93
N TYR A 7 14.56 14.44 -4.16
CA TYR A 7 13.72 15.14 -3.20
C TYR A 7 12.59 15.92 -3.90
N LEU A 8 12.88 16.67 -4.97
CA LEU A 8 11.87 17.37 -5.76
C LEU A 8 10.82 16.41 -6.37
N TYR A 9 11.23 15.22 -6.83
CA TYR A 9 10.28 14.20 -7.29
C TYR A 9 9.37 13.70 -6.17
N ASN A 10 9.90 13.45 -4.96
CA ASN A 10 9.11 13.00 -3.83
C ASN A 10 8.12 14.10 -3.38
N VAL A 11 8.55 15.37 -3.34
CA VAL A 11 7.67 16.50 -3.04
C VAL A 11 6.56 16.61 -4.09
N GLY A 12 6.89 16.57 -5.39
CA GLY A 12 5.90 16.60 -6.46
C GLY A 12 4.90 15.46 -6.39
N TYR A 13 5.35 14.25 -6.08
CA TYR A 13 4.51 13.07 -5.87
C TYR A 13 3.52 13.26 -4.70
N ASN A 14 3.99 13.76 -3.56
CA ASN A 14 3.11 14.03 -2.41
C ASN A 14 2.08 15.13 -2.74
N VAL A 15 2.46 16.15 -3.51
CA VAL A 15 1.52 17.18 -3.98
C VAL A 15 0.45 16.57 -4.89
N LEU A 16 0.82 15.68 -5.81
CA LEU A 16 -0.15 14.98 -6.68
C LEU A 16 -1.11 14.10 -5.87
N ILE A 17 -0.61 13.35 -4.88
CA ILE A 17 -1.46 12.57 -3.97
C ILE A 17 -2.44 13.47 -3.22
N LEU A 18 -2.00 14.66 -2.77
CA LEU A 18 -2.85 15.61 -2.08
C LEU A 18 -3.93 16.21 -2.99
N LEU A 19 -3.57 16.55 -4.23
CA LEU A 19 -4.48 17.20 -5.19
C LEU A 19 -5.50 16.24 -5.81
N THR A 20 -5.14 14.97 -5.96
CA THR A 20 -6.01 13.95 -6.57
C THR A 20 -7.39 13.87 -5.89
N PRO A 21 -7.52 13.63 -4.57
CA PRO A 21 -8.82 13.57 -3.91
C PRO A 21 -9.56 14.91 -3.94
N LEU A 22 -8.87 16.04 -3.95
CA LEU A 22 -9.48 17.38 -4.09
C LEU A 22 -10.28 17.52 -5.39
N LEU A 23 -9.82 16.90 -6.47
CA LEU A 23 -10.51 16.90 -7.76
C LEU A 23 -11.52 15.75 -7.91
N THR A 24 -11.16 14.55 -7.44
CA THR A 24 -11.98 13.34 -7.66
C THR A 24 -13.13 13.19 -6.66
N VAL A 25 -12.95 13.57 -5.39
CA VAL A 25 -13.99 13.42 -4.36
C VAL A 25 -15.26 14.21 -4.68
N PRO A 26 -15.23 15.47 -5.15
CA PRO A 26 -16.44 16.19 -5.54
C PRO A 26 -17.21 15.49 -6.68
N TYR A 27 -16.50 14.92 -7.66
CA TYR A 27 -17.11 14.19 -8.76
C TYR A 27 -17.75 12.88 -8.27
N ILE A 28 -16.99 12.08 -7.54
CA ILE A 28 -17.44 10.81 -6.95
C ILE A 28 -18.66 11.05 -6.05
N SER A 29 -18.65 12.12 -5.26
CA SER A 29 -19.77 12.46 -4.36
C SER A 29 -21.04 12.83 -5.10
N ARG A 30 -20.95 13.43 -6.29
CA ARG A 30 -22.14 13.71 -7.13
C ARG A 30 -22.71 12.45 -7.77
N VAL A 31 -21.86 11.50 -8.17
CA VAL A 31 -22.29 10.27 -8.87
C VAL A 31 -22.82 9.23 -7.88
N LEU A 32 -22.11 9.01 -6.77
CA LEU A 32 -22.47 8.01 -5.76
C LEU A 32 -23.54 8.50 -4.76
N GLY A 33 -23.71 9.82 -4.65
CA GLY A 33 -24.56 10.43 -3.63
C GLY A 33 -24.06 10.18 -2.19
N PRO A 34 -24.78 10.69 -1.18
CA PRO A 34 -24.34 10.63 0.23
C PRO A 34 -24.21 9.20 0.76
N THR A 35 -25.10 8.30 0.34
CA THR A 35 -25.13 6.91 0.79
C THR A 35 -24.00 6.07 0.19
N GLY A 36 -23.71 6.24 -1.10
CA GLY A 36 -22.63 5.52 -1.77
C GLY A 36 -21.25 5.96 -1.30
N VAL A 37 -21.05 7.26 -1.03
CA VAL A 37 -19.81 7.77 -0.42
C VAL A 37 -19.62 7.19 0.99
N GLY A 38 -20.68 7.14 1.79
CA GLY A 38 -20.64 6.55 3.13
C GLY A 38 -20.23 5.07 3.11
N ILE A 39 -20.87 4.26 2.26
CA ILE A 39 -20.54 2.84 2.09
C ILE A 39 -19.07 2.69 1.67
N ASN A 40 -18.64 3.42 0.65
CA ASN A 40 -17.26 3.34 0.16
C ASN A 40 -16.24 3.74 1.22
N ALA A 41 -16.51 4.80 1.99
CA ALA A 41 -15.62 5.23 3.07
C ALA A 41 -15.52 4.16 4.17
N THR A 42 -16.65 3.59 4.61
CA THR A 42 -16.68 2.54 5.63
C THR A 42 -15.94 1.28 5.19
N THR A 43 -16.21 0.79 3.97
CA THR A 43 -15.54 -0.41 3.47
C THR A 43 -14.04 -0.15 3.31
N ASN A 44 -13.66 1.03 2.80
CA ASN A 44 -12.27 1.36 2.54
C ASN A 44 -11.46 1.45 3.84
N SER A 45 -12.03 2.05 4.89
CA SER A 45 -11.37 2.10 6.20
C SER A 45 -11.10 0.71 6.75
N VAL A 46 -12.10 -0.19 6.70
CA VAL A 46 -11.93 -1.58 7.17
C VAL A 46 -10.85 -2.31 6.38
N ILE A 47 -10.86 -2.19 5.05
CA ILE A 47 -9.84 -2.81 4.20
C ILE A 47 -8.44 -2.26 4.46
N THR A 48 -8.35 -0.94 4.67
CA THR A 48 -7.08 -0.28 5.01
C THR A 48 -6.52 -0.81 6.32
N TYR A 49 -7.36 -1.14 7.32
CA TYR A 49 -6.89 -1.76 8.56
C TYR A 49 -6.31 -3.16 8.33
N PHE A 50 -6.92 -4.00 7.49
CA PHE A 50 -6.37 -5.31 7.14
C PHE A 50 -5.08 -5.20 6.34
N LEU A 51 -5.03 -4.27 5.38
CA LEU A 51 -3.82 -3.98 4.61
C LEU A 51 -2.68 -3.51 5.53
N LEU A 52 -2.97 -2.60 6.46
CA LEU A 52 -2.01 -2.17 7.48
C LEU A 52 -1.56 -3.37 8.30
N ALA A 53 -2.47 -4.19 8.84
CA ALA A 53 -2.08 -5.37 9.61
C ALA A 53 -1.13 -6.31 8.84
N GLY A 54 -1.32 -6.47 7.53
CA GLY A 54 -0.43 -7.27 6.67
C GLY A 54 0.89 -6.60 6.29
N THR A 55 0.97 -5.27 6.27
CA THR A 55 2.17 -4.51 5.85
C THR A 55 2.95 -3.88 6.99
N VAL A 56 2.37 -3.86 8.20
CA VAL A 56 2.94 -3.22 9.39
C VAL A 56 4.29 -3.83 9.72
N GLY A 57 5.27 -2.95 9.97
CA GLY A 57 6.63 -3.34 10.33
C GLY A 57 7.51 -3.71 9.14
N ILE A 58 6.96 -4.32 8.08
CA ILE A 58 7.72 -4.71 6.88
C ILE A 58 8.27 -3.49 6.17
N THR A 59 7.46 -2.44 5.98
CA THR A 59 7.93 -1.23 5.29
C THR A 59 9.08 -0.53 6.03
N ILE A 60 9.06 -0.55 7.37
CA ILE A 60 10.11 0.08 8.19
C ILE A 60 11.36 -0.82 8.22
N TYR A 61 11.17 -2.11 8.49
CA TYR A 61 12.25 -3.07 8.57
C TYR A 61 12.98 -3.22 7.23
N GLY A 62 12.23 -3.44 6.16
CA GLY A 62 12.81 -3.64 4.83
C GLY A 62 13.52 -2.41 4.29
N ASN A 63 12.97 -1.22 4.51
CA ASN A 63 13.66 0.02 4.13
C ASN A 63 15.01 0.14 4.87
N ARG A 64 15.02 -0.08 6.20
CA ARG A 64 16.24 0.02 7.01
C ARG A 64 17.29 -1.01 6.61
N GLU A 65 16.89 -2.26 6.40
CA GLU A 65 17.82 -3.35 6.12
C GLU A 65 18.45 -3.19 4.73
N ILE A 66 17.66 -2.86 3.71
CA ILE A 66 18.15 -2.59 2.35
C ILE A 66 19.11 -1.39 2.33
N ALA A 67 18.79 -0.32 3.07
CA ALA A 67 19.67 0.83 3.17
C ALA A 67 21.05 0.47 3.78
N PHE A 68 21.10 -0.46 4.74
CA PHE A 68 22.34 -0.90 5.38
C PHE A 68 23.20 -1.80 4.48
N ILE A 69 22.59 -2.70 3.72
CA ILE A 69 23.30 -3.69 2.87
C ILE A 69 23.44 -3.25 1.41
N ARG A 70 23.11 -2.00 1.08
CA ARG A 70 23.06 -1.44 -0.29
C ARG A 70 24.33 -1.65 -1.12
N GLU A 71 25.49 -1.77 -0.48
CA GLU A 71 26.78 -1.93 -1.16
C GLU A 71 27.03 -3.37 -1.65
N ASN A 72 26.36 -4.37 -1.06
CA ASN A 72 26.52 -5.77 -1.42
C ASN A 72 25.28 -6.30 -2.16
N LYS A 73 25.34 -6.32 -3.49
CA LYS A 73 24.23 -6.77 -4.35
C LYS A 73 23.77 -8.20 -4.09
N SER A 74 24.68 -9.11 -3.76
CA SER A 74 24.34 -10.51 -3.50
C SER A 74 23.50 -10.62 -2.22
N ARG A 75 23.97 -10.01 -1.14
CA ARG A 75 23.26 -9.99 0.14
C ARG A 75 21.93 -9.23 0.06
N MET A 76 21.92 -8.12 -0.68
CA MET A 76 20.71 -7.34 -0.93
C MET A 76 19.62 -8.15 -1.65
N SER A 77 19.98 -8.93 -2.67
CA SER A 77 19.01 -9.77 -3.39
C SER A 77 18.44 -10.87 -2.50
N GLN A 78 19.27 -11.45 -1.62
CA GLN A 78 18.81 -12.48 -0.69
C GLN A 78 17.81 -11.89 0.33
N THR A 79 18.19 -10.80 0.99
CA THR A 79 17.33 -10.11 1.96
C THR A 79 16.05 -9.57 1.32
N PHE A 80 16.10 -9.14 0.05
CA PHE A 80 14.91 -8.75 -0.68
C PHE A 80 13.89 -9.89 -0.76
N TRP A 81 14.30 -11.07 -1.21
CA TRP A 81 13.41 -12.23 -1.29
C TRP A 81 12.93 -12.73 0.07
N GLU A 82 13.76 -12.63 1.11
CA GLU A 82 13.36 -12.98 2.48
C GLU A 82 12.24 -12.05 2.99
N ILE A 83 12.37 -10.73 2.78
CA ILE A 83 11.35 -9.75 3.18
C ILE A 83 10.09 -9.87 2.32
N GLU A 84 10.23 -10.05 1.01
CA GLU A 84 9.08 -10.21 0.10
C GLU A 84 8.29 -11.47 0.46
N PHE A 85 8.97 -12.58 0.75
CA PHE A 85 8.30 -13.80 1.21
C PHE A 85 7.58 -13.60 2.55
N LEU A 86 8.18 -12.83 3.47
CA LEU A 86 7.54 -12.45 4.72
C LEU A 86 6.29 -11.58 4.47
N GLN A 87 6.36 -10.64 3.54
CA GLN A 87 5.24 -9.77 3.14
C GLN A 87 4.09 -10.55 2.53
N ILE A 88 4.38 -11.47 1.60
CA ILE A 88 3.36 -12.35 1.02
C ILE A 88 2.71 -13.20 2.11
N THR A 89 3.49 -13.75 3.05
CA THR A 89 2.95 -14.60 4.12
C THR A 89 2.06 -13.82 5.08
N THR A 90 2.50 -12.64 5.53
CA THR A 90 1.75 -11.77 6.45
C THR A 90 0.48 -11.23 5.81
N ILE A 91 0.52 -10.85 4.53
CA ILE A 91 -0.67 -10.41 3.80
C ILE A 91 -1.63 -11.55 3.51
N THR A 92 -1.11 -12.76 3.25
CA THR A 92 -1.96 -13.96 3.13
C THR A 92 -2.70 -14.22 4.44
N LEU A 93 -2.03 -14.12 5.59
CA LEU A 93 -2.67 -14.24 6.90
C LEU A 93 -3.73 -13.15 7.12
N ALA A 94 -3.43 -11.89 6.78
CA ALA A 94 -4.38 -10.79 6.87
C ALA A 94 -5.60 -11.00 5.94
N TYR A 95 -5.38 -11.55 4.75
CA TYR A 95 -6.45 -11.87 3.80
C TYR A 95 -7.34 -13.01 4.29
N VAL A 96 -6.77 -14.06 4.91
CA VAL A 96 -7.56 -15.12 5.55
C VAL A 96 -8.42 -14.55 6.68
N ALA A 97 -7.86 -13.69 7.52
CA ALA A 97 -8.63 -13.00 8.56
C ALA A 97 -9.75 -12.13 7.98
N PHE A 98 -9.50 -11.44 6.86
CA PHE A 98 -10.50 -10.67 6.12
C PHE A 98 -11.62 -11.57 5.57
N VAL A 99 -11.30 -12.73 5.01
CA VAL A 99 -12.31 -13.68 4.51
C VAL A 99 -13.20 -14.17 5.65
N ILE A 100 -12.62 -14.46 6.83
CA ILE A 100 -13.38 -14.80 8.04
C ILE A 100 -14.32 -13.65 8.42
N PHE A 101 -13.82 -12.40 8.44
CA PHE A 101 -14.64 -11.21 8.69
C PHE A 101 -15.79 -11.06 7.68
N LEU A 102 -15.55 -11.38 6.40
CA LEU A 102 -16.55 -11.29 5.34
C LEU A 102 -17.72 -12.26 5.53
N TYR A 103 -17.51 -13.40 6.19
CA TYR A 103 -18.60 -14.33 6.54
C TYR A 103 -19.61 -13.72 7.52
N PHE A 104 -19.14 -12.90 8.48
CA PHE A 104 -20.00 -12.26 9.48
C PHE A 104 -20.80 -11.09 8.91
N GLN A 105 -20.40 -10.53 7.77
CA GLN A 105 -20.96 -9.29 7.28
C GLN A 105 -21.96 -9.52 6.15
N ASN A 106 -23.27 -9.34 6.34
CA ASN A 106 -24.29 -9.76 5.34
C ASN A 106 -24.73 -8.68 4.34
N SER A 107 -24.72 -7.40 4.70
CA SER A 107 -25.32 -6.32 3.88
C SER A 107 -24.37 -5.72 2.84
N LEU A 108 -23.06 -5.72 3.10
CA LEU A 108 -22.06 -5.04 2.26
C LEU A 108 -21.06 -5.99 1.58
N LYS A 109 -21.35 -7.30 1.53
CA LYS A 109 -20.43 -8.35 1.03
C LYS A 109 -19.82 -8.01 -0.33
N ILE A 110 -20.63 -7.53 -1.26
CA ILE A 110 -20.19 -7.25 -2.63
C ILE A 110 -19.19 -6.08 -2.70
N TYR A 111 -19.42 -5.02 -1.91
CA TYR A 111 -18.51 -3.87 -1.83
C TYR A 111 -17.18 -4.27 -1.20
N PHE A 112 -17.23 -5.07 -0.13
CA PHE A 112 -16.02 -5.63 0.49
C PHE A 112 -15.24 -6.53 -0.46
N PHE A 113 -15.92 -7.35 -1.26
CA PHE A 113 -15.29 -8.23 -2.24
C PHE A 113 -14.56 -7.46 -3.34
N TYR A 114 -15.17 -6.43 -3.93
CA TYR A 114 -14.49 -5.62 -4.95
C TYR A 114 -13.28 -4.87 -4.42
N GLN A 115 -13.32 -4.52 -3.15
CA GLN A 115 -12.33 -3.65 -2.57
C GLN A 115 -11.21 -4.49 -1.90
N SER A 116 -11.41 -5.80 -1.70
CA SER A 116 -10.40 -6.74 -1.16
C SER A 116 -9.20 -6.94 -2.08
N PHE A 117 -9.35 -6.65 -3.38
CA PHE A 117 -8.23 -6.60 -4.32
C PHE A 117 -7.13 -5.62 -3.86
N TYR A 118 -7.48 -4.60 -3.06
CA TYR A 118 -6.51 -3.68 -2.49
C TYR A 118 -5.57 -4.36 -1.47
N ILE A 119 -6.07 -5.34 -0.70
CA ILE A 119 -5.23 -6.14 0.22
C ILE A 119 -4.24 -6.99 -0.58
N ILE A 120 -4.72 -7.61 -1.66
CA ILE A 120 -3.89 -8.44 -2.55
C ILE A 120 -2.82 -7.58 -3.24
N ALA A 121 -3.18 -6.37 -3.68
CA ALA A 121 -2.21 -5.43 -4.25
C ALA A 121 -1.08 -5.10 -3.27
N GLY A 122 -1.37 -5.03 -1.97
CA GLY A 122 -0.37 -4.86 -0.93
C GLY A 122 0.69 -5.98 -0.89
N ALA A 123 0.35 -7.20 -1.32
CA ALA A 123 1.30 -8.33 -1.36
C ALA A 123 2.43 -8.10 -2.35
N PHE A 124 2.19 -7.31 -3.39
CA PHE A 124 3.14 -6.99 -4.45
C PHE A 124 3.69 -5.56 -4.33
N ASP A 125 3.36 -4.85 -3.25
CA ASP A 125 3.86 -3.50 -3.01
C ASP A 125 5.31 -3.56 -2.51
N ILE A 126 6.23 -3.39 -3.46
CA ILE A 126 7.69 -3.33 -3.24
C ILE A 126 8.19 -1.90 -3.00
N SER A 127 7.33 -0.94 -2.64
CA SER A 127 7.73 0.46 -2.44
C SER A 127 8.83 0.62 -1.38
N TRP A 128 8.86 -0.28 -0.39
CA TRP A 128 9.87 -0.31 0.67
C TRP A 128 11.29 -0.54 0.14
N PHE A 129 11.44 -1.35 -0.91
CA PHE A 129 12.74 -1.64 -1.54
C PHE A 129 13.30 -0.40 -2.23
N PHE A 130 12.48 0.30 -3.02
CA PHE A 130 12.89 1.53 -3.69
C PHE A 130 13.18 2.67 -2.70
N MET A 131 12.46 2.72 -1.58
CA MET A 131 12.75 3.65 -0.49
C MET A 131 14.11 3.35 0.16
N GLY A 132 14.44 2.09 0.42
CA GLY A 132 15.73 1.69 0.99
C GLY A 132 16.93 1.95 0.07
N LEU A 133 16.73 1.93 -1.25
CA LEU A 133 17.76 2.25 -2.23
C LEU A 133 18.02 3.76 -2.44
N GLU A 134 17.24 4.63 -1.79
CA GLU A 134 17.20 6.08 -2.07
C GLU A 134 16.94 6.43 -3.55
N ASP A 135 16.52 5.46 -4.36
CA ASP A 135 16.24 5.62 -5.79
C ASP A 135 14.77 5.98 -6.00
N PHE A 136 14.39 7.11 -5.39
CA PHE A 136 13.04 7.68 -5.41
C PHE A 136 12.51 7.94 -6.83
N LYS A 137 13.39 7.96 -7.84
CA LYS A 137 13.04 8.12 -9.25
C LYS A 137 12.25 6.93 -9.80
N LYS A 138 12.41 5.73 -9.24
CA LYS A 138 11.67 4.52 -9.64
C LYS A 138 10.40 4.25 -8.84
N LYS A 139 10.14 4.98 -7.75
CA LYS A 139 8.82 4.98 -7.09
C LYS A 139 7.72 5.57 -7.98
N LEU A 140 8.11 6.34 -9.00
CA LEU A 140 7.22 7.09 -9.89
C LEU A 140 6.62 6.24 -11.04
N PHE A 141 7.09 5.01 -11.26
CA PHE A 141 6.67 4.11 -12.36
C PHE A 141 6.40 2.70 -11.85
#